data_AF-A0A371YM54-F1
#
_entry.id   AF-A0A371YM54-F1
#
_cell.length_a   1.000
_cell.length_b   1.000
_cell.length_c   1.000
_cell.angle_alpha   90.00
_cell.angle_beta   90.00
_cell.angle_gamma   90.00
#
_symmetry.space_group_name_H-M   'P 1'
#
loop_
_entity.id
_entity.type
_entity.pdbx_description
1 polymer ?
#
loop_
_entity_poly.entity_id
_entity_poly.type
_entity_poly.pdbx_seq_one_letter_code
_entity_poly.pdbx_strand_id
1 'polypeptide(L)' 'MLGLSIGHIVLFLLVLVLLFGTSKLKNLGKDLGGALKDFRKSINDDDLESSSTKPKDKN' A
#
# COMPACT_ATOMS: atom_id res chain seq x y z
N MET A 1 18.56 -15.13 -22.33
CA MET A 1 18.30 -14.93 -20.89
C MET A 1 16.91 -14.35 -20.75
N LEU A 2 16.00 -15.02 -20.04
CA LEU A 2 14.67 -14.50 -19.75
C LEU A 2 14.81 -13.29 -18.80
N GLY A 3 14.98 -12.10 -19.38
CA GLY A 3 15.04 -10.87 -18.61
C GLY A 3 13.68 -10.62 -17.98
N LEU A 4 13.65 -10.48 -16.66
CA LEU A 4 12.47 -10.02 -15.91
C LEU A 4 12.17 -8.57 -16.34
N SER A 5 11.54 -8.43 -17.49
CA SER A 5 11.03 -7.17 -18.00
C SER A 5 9.72 -6.86 -17.29
N ILE A 6 9.48 -5.57 -17.04
CA ILE A 6 8.25 -5.05 -16.44
C ILE A 6 6.97 -5.60 -17.11
N GLY A 7 7.01 -5.87 -18.42
CA GLY A 7 5.88 -6.49 -19.13
C GLY A 7 5.52 -7.89 -18.64
N HIS A 8 6.52 -8.70 -18.27
CA HIS A 8 6.29 -10.05 -17.72
C HIS A 8 5.68 -9.99 -16.33
N ILE A 9 6.11 -9.02 -15.51
CA ILE A 9 5.59 -8.84 -14.15
C ILE A 9 4.11 -8.46 -14.21
N VAL A 10 3.72 -7.56 -15.11
CA VAL A 10 2.31 -7.15 -15.28
C VAL A 10 1.45 -8.31 -15.80
N LEU A 11 1.92 -9.07 -16.80
CA LEU A 11 1.18 -10.22 -17.34
C LEU A 11 0.99 -11.30 -16.26
N PHE A 12 2.03 -11.58 -15.47
CA PHE A 12 1.96 -12.53 -14.37
C PHE A 12 0.98 -12.10 -13.28
N LEU A 13 1.01 -10.82 -12.90
CA LEU A 13 0.08 -10.24 -11.92
C LEU A 13 -1.38 -10.35 -12.41
N LEU A 14 -1.64 -10.10 -13.69
CA LEU A 14 -2.96 -10.27 -14.30
C LEU A 14 -3.47 -11.72 -14.17
N VAL A 15 -2.62 -12.70 -14.47
CA VAL A 15 -2.97 -14.12 -14.34
C VAL A 15 -3.26 -14.50 -12.88
N LEU A 16 -2.46 -14.01 -11.93
CA LEU A 16 -2.73 -14.22 -10.50
C LEU A 16 -4.06 -13.60 -10.07
N VAL A 17 -4.36 -12.38 -10.51
CA VAL A 17 -5.64 -11.71 -10.20
C VAL A 17 -6.83 -12.50 -10.74
N LEU A 18 -6.71 -13.08 -11.94
CA LEU A 18 -7.76 -13.90 -12.53
C LEU A 18 -7.93 -15.24 -11.78
N LEU A 19 -6.84 -15.87 -11.35
CA LEU A 19 -6.88 -17.15 -10.62
C LEU A 19 -7.44 -17.00 -9.21
N PHE A 20 -6.98 -15.99 -8.46
CA PHE A 20 -7.42 -15.73 -7.10
C PHE A 20 -8.74 -14.95 -7.03
N GLY A 21 -9.10 -14.28 -8.13
CA GLY A 21 -10.23 -13.35 -8.20
C GLY A 21 -9.95 -12.03 -7.47
N THR A 22 -10.56 -10.95 -7.94
CA THR A 22 -10.39 -9.61 -7.35
C THR A 22 -10.96 -9.50 -5.93
N SER A 23 -11.92 -10.36 -5.56
CA SER A 23 -12.59 -10.30 -4.25
C SER A 23 -11.66 -10.70 -3.11
N LYS A 24 -10.84 -11.75 -3.29
CA LYS A 24 -9.84 -12.19 -2.30
C LYS A 24 -8.72 -11.15 -2.19
N LEU A 25 -8.25 -10.65 -3.33
CA LEU A 25 -7.19 -9.64 -3.41
C LEU A 25 -7.60 -8.31 -2.77
N LYS A 26 -8.86 -7.88 -2.93
CA LYS A 26 -9.38 -6.66 -2.32
C LYS A 26 -9.45 -6.75 -0.80
N ASN A 27 -9.93 -7.88 -0.26
CA ASN A 27 -10.04 -8.05 1.19
C ASN A 27 -8.65 -8.11 1.83
N LEU A 28 -7.74 -8.91 1.25
CA LEU A 28 -6.37 -9.03 1.73
C LEU A 28 -5.57 -7.73 1.55
N GLY A 29 -5.77 -7.02 0.43
CA GLY A 29 -5.15 -5.73 0.17
C GLY A 29 -5.66 -4.62 1.09
N LYS A 30 -6.92 -4.67 1.56
CA LYS A 30 -7.43 -3.72 2.55
C LYS A 30 -6.75 -3.92 3.91
N ASP A 31 -6.58 -5.18 4.32
CA ASP A 31 -5.99 -5.51 5.62
C ASP A 31 -4.47 -5.24 5.63
N LEU A 32 -3.76 -5.72 4.61
CA LEU A 32 -2.33 -5.45 4.42
C LEU A 32 -2.05 -3.97 4.15
N GLY A 33 -2.90 -3.31 3.35
CA GLY A 33 -2.77 -1.90 3.02
C GLY A 33 -3.03 -1.00 4.22
N GLY A 34 -3.95 -1.37 5.12
CA GLY A 34 -4.16 -0.68 6.39
C GLY A 34 -2.93 -0.75 7.28
N ALA A 35 -2.41 -1.96 7.51
CA ALA A 35 -1.22 -2.17 8.32
C ALA A 35 0.02 -1.46 7.74
N LEU A 36 0.23 -1.53 6.42
CA LEU A 36 1.35 -0.88 5.76
C LEU A 36 1.21 0.65 5.74
N LYS A 37 -0.01 1.18 5.69
CA LYS A 37 -0.29 2.62 5.79
C LYS A 37 0.08 3.14 7.17
N ASP A 38 -0.32 2.44 8.23
CA ASP A 38 0.00 2.83 9.61
C ASP A 38 1.51 2.69 9.88
N PHE A 39 2.14 1.65 9.34
CA PHE A 39 3.61 1.47 9.38
C PHE A 39 4.35 2.58 8.63
N ARG A 40 3.91 2.95 7.42
CA ARG A 40 4.49 4.08 6.69
C ARG A 40 4.29 5.37 7.47
N LYS A 41 3.12 5.56 8.09
CA LYS A 41 2.82 6.74 8.88
C LYS A 41 3.72 6.85 10.10
N SER A 42 3.95 5.80 10.86
CA SER A 42 4.85 5.84 12.02
C SER A 42 6.30 6.15 11.60
N ILE A 43 6.79 5.54 10.52
CA ILE A 43 8.14 5.79 10.01
C ILE A 43 8.30 7.23 9.49
N ASN A 44 7.25 7.83 8.92
CA ASN A 44 7.31 9.23 8.46
C ASN A 44 7.00 10.23 9.58
N ASP A 45 6.22 9.87 10.61
CA ASP A 45 5.97 10.71 11.79
C ASP A 45 7.25 10.84 12.64
N ASP A 46 8.12 9.80 12.67
CA ASP A 46 9.45 9.86 13.27
C ASP A 46 10.39 10.87 12.56
N ASP A 47 10.17 11.14 11.26
CA ASP A 47 10.89 12.16 10.48
C ASP A 47 10.22 13.56 10.56
N LEU A 48 8.95 13.64 10.97
CA LEU A 48 8.12 14.86 10.93
C LEU A 48 7.70 15.40 12.30
N GLU A 49 8.26 14.92 13.41
CA GLU A 49 8.14 15.55 14.74
C GLU A 49 8.87 16.92 14.84
N SER A 50 8.95 17.66 13.73
CA SER A 50 9.23 19.09 13.69
C SER A 50 8.17 19.92 12.94
N SER A 51 7.12 19.34 12.33
CA SER A 51 6.02 20.16 11.80
C SER A 51 4.73 19.38 11.53
N SER A 52 3.79 19.39 12.49
CA SER A 52 2.36 19.67 12.25
C SER A 52 1.53 19.41 13.52
N THR A 53 1.66 20.32 14.49
CA THR A 53 0.50 20.77 15.25
C THR A 53 -0.58 21.18 14.25
N LYS A 54 -1.69 20.44 14.20
CA LYS A 54 -2.91 20.98 13.60
C LYS A 54 -3.77 21.52 14.76
N PRO A 55 -3.81 22.86 14.96
CA PRO A 55 -4.72 23.46 15.91
C PRO A 55 -6.13 23.37 15.32
N LYS A 56 -7.07 22.83 16.09
CA LYS A 56 -8.50 23.13 15.90
C LYS A 56 -9.00 23.86 17.15
N ASP A 57 -8.96 25.17 16.99
CA ASP A 57 -9.49 26.25 17.82
C ASP A 57 -11.03 26.30 17.77
N LYS A 58 -11.64 26.68 18.92
CA LYS A 58 -12.96 27.33 19.17
C LYS A 58 -14.23 26.67 18.61
N ASN A 59 -15.36 26.57 19.32
CA ASN A 59 -16.01 27.43 20.32
C ASN A 59 -16.99 26.57 21.14
#